data_AF-W2CWF1-F1
#
_entry.id   AF-W2CWF1-F1
#
_cell.length_a   1.000
_cell.length_b   1.000
_cell.length_c   1.000
_cell.angle_alpha   90.00
_cell.angle_beta   90.00
_cell.angle_gamma   90.00
#
_symmetry.space_group_name_H-M   'P 1'
#
loop_
_entity.id
_entity.type
_entity.pdbx_description
1 polymer ?
#
loop_
_entity_poly.entity_id
_entity_poly.type
_entity_poly.pdbx_seq_one_letter_code
_entity_poly.pdbx_strand_id
1 'polypeptide(L)'
;MEMTTDRRQKTGAYYTPRPWAELAVRYLRGVLPEFDRCIFYDPAAGEGALLEALPAHVEKYATTLEPDDVDILRAKGFTAWPFDFLHGDTDHLPKVLFDAAQMGRLVIFTNPPFVTVTNGLLREAYCTNNAAALFVYRAFEGLGAQVYAGFNKADLWMAPMLGRFRGDMVVDYCMEIPAAFATPSYMWPGLKGQWPLLFNILTPIYSNIQGGFRRYKGEADSVHCFSSHSTPGFFIPADVYEQYPETAKTA
;
A
#
# COMPACT_ATOMS: atom_id res chain seq x y z
N MET A 1 6.83 -10.39 20.10
CA MET A 1 6.66 -11.85 19.95
C MET A 1 6.98 -12.18 18.51
N GLU A 2 7.80 -13.19 18.25
CA GLU A 2 8.09 -13.60 16.87
C GLU A 2 6.87 -14.31 16.27
N MET A 3 6.25 -13.66 15.28
CA MET A 3 5.31 -14.27 14.35
C MET A 3 5.81 -15.67 13.89
N THR A 4 5.10 -16.75 14.24
CA THR A 4 5.52 -18.11 13.88
C THR A 4 5.50 -18.31 12.36
N THR A 5 6.49 -19.02 11.83
CA THR A 5 6.66 -19.29 10.39
C THR A 5 5.42 -19.91 9.73
N ASP A 6 4.66 -20.72 10.47
CA ASP A 6 3.41 -21.33 10.00
C ASP A 6 2.26 -20.34 9.85
N ARG A 7 2.16 -19.33 10.74
CA ARG A 7 1.13 -18.29 10.66
C ARG A 7 1.39 -17.37 9.45
N ARG A 8 2.66 -17.05 9.15
CA ARG A 8 3.06 -16.28 7.94
C ARG A 8 2.70 -16.96 6.62
N GLN A 9 2.88 -18.29 6.55
CA GLN A 9 2.56 -19.06 5.33
C GLN A 9 1.06 -19.20 5.08
N LYS A 10 0.24 -19.19 6.14
CA LYS A 10 -1.23 -19.32 6.04
C LYS A 10 -1.92 -18.00 5.71
N THR A 11 -1.47 -16.88 6.29
CA THR A 11 -2.12 -15.57 6.07
C THR A 11 -1.52 -14.82 4.88
N GLY A 12 -0.28 -15.11 4.51
CA GLY A 12 0.46 -14.39 3.46
C GLY A 12 0.69 -12.90 3.76
N ALA A 13 0.43 -12.47 5.01
CA ALA A 13 0.78 -11.17 5.53
C ALA A 13 2.23 -11.20 6.02
N TYR A 14 3.03 -10.21 5.61
CA TYR A 14 4.45 -10.14 5.90
C TYR A 14 4.79 -8.87 6.65
N TYR A 15 5.75 -9.00 7.56
CA TYR A 15 6.27 -7.87 8.30
C TYR A 15 6.97 -6.89 7.35
N THR A 16 6.58 -5.62 7.39
CA THR A 16 7.26 -4.56 6.65
C THR A 16 8.51 -4.11 7.41
N PRO A 17 9.73 -4.30 6.86
CA PRO A 17 10.94 -3.82 7.49
C PRO A 17 10.90 -2.31 7.73
N ARG A 18 11.35 -1.90 8.92
CA ARG A 18 11.36 -0.50 9.35
C ARG A 18 12.00 0.48 8.35
N PRO A 19 13.16 0.18 7.72
CA PRO A 19 13.73 1.09 6.71
C PRO A 19 12.78 1.39 5.54
N TRP A 20 12.00 0.40 5.10
CA TRP A 20 11.04 0.56 4.01
C TRP A 20 9.78 1.28 4.45
N ALA A 21 9.31 1.04 5.68
CA ALA A 21 8.21 1.79 6.26
C ALA A 21 8.57 3.29 6.38
N GLU A 22 9.75 3.61 6.90
CA GLU A 22 10.24 4.98 7.02
C GLU A 22 10.43 5.65 5.65
N LEU A 23 10.94 4.92 4.66
CA LEU A 23 11.06 5.42 3.28
C LEU A 23 9.69 5.72 2.66
N ALA A 24 8.70 4.83 2.84
CA ALA A 24 7.34 5.04 2.38
C ALA A 24 6.70 6.30 2.99
N VAL A 25 6.95 6.58 4.28
CA VAL A 25 6.49 7.83 4.93
C VAL A 25 7.18 9.06 4.33
N ARG A 26 8.47 8.99 3.98
CA ARG A 26 9.16 10.09 3.27
C ARG A 26 8.53 10.38 1.92
N TYR A 27 8.22 9.34 1.15
CA TYR A 27 7.52 9.47 -0.13
C TYR A 27 6.14 10.10 0.03
N LEU A 28 5.37 9.65 1.02
CA LEU A 28 4.05 10.23 1.32
C LEU A 28 4.15 11.71 1.69
N ARG A 29 5.12 12.11 2.50
CA ARG A 29 5.36 13.54 2.83
C ARG A 29 5.75 14.38 1.60
N GLY A 30 6.43 13.78 0.62
CA GLY A 30 6.77 14.45 -0.63
C GLY A 30 5.56 14.68 -1.54
N VAL A 31 4.55 13.80 -1.46
CA VAL A 31 3.35 13.86 -2.32
C VAL A 31 2.19 14.60 -1.66
N LEU A 32 2.01 14.47 -0.34
CA LEU A 32 0.85 14.99 0.40
C LEU A 32 1.15 16.42 0.93
N PRO A 33 0.54 17.48 0.37
CA PRO A 33 0.81 18.86 0.79
C PRO A 33 0.35 19.17 2.23
N GLU A 34 -0.71 18.48 2.69
CA GLU A 34 -1.26 18.59 4.05
C GLU A 34 -1.16 17.26 4.81
N PHE A 35 -0.01 16.58 4.71
CA PHE A 35 0.25 15.27 5.32
C PHE A 35 -0.28 15.14 6.76
N ASP A 36 -0.05 16.16 7.60
CA ASP A 36 -0.42 16.13 9.02
C ASP A 36 -1.94 16.26 9.26
N ARG A 37 -2.71 16.69 8.25
CA ARG A 37 -4.19 16.78 8.30
C ARG A 37 -4.87 15.53 7.74
N CYS A 38 -4.10 14.60 7.15
CA CYS A 38 -4.60 13.34 6.65
C CYS A 38 -4.94 12.36 7.79
N ILE A 39 -5.92 11.50 7.53
CA ILE A 39 -6.15 10.28 8.30
C ILE A 39 -5.51 9.12 7.55
N PHE A 40 -4.68 8.35 8.26
CA PHE A 40 -4.04 7.17 7.71
C PHE A 40 -4.77 5.92 8.17
N TYR A 41 -5.08 5.04 7.22
CA TYR A 41 -5.75 3.78 7.49
C TYR A 41 -4.97 2.62 6.88
N ASP A 42 -4.60 1.64 7.70
CA ASP A 42 -4.01 0.38 7.24
C ASP A 42 -5.04 -0.77 7.36
N PRO A 43 -5.68 -1.17 6.26
CA PRO A 43 -6.67 -2.24 6.27
C PRO A 43 -6.10 -3.65 6.50
N ALA A 44 -4.77 -3.81 6.42
CA ALA A 44 -4.07 -5.08 6.63
C ALA A 44 -2.85 -4.87 7.53
N ALA A 45 -3.08 -4.22 8.67
CA ALA A 45 -2.04 -3.67 9.52
C ALA A 45 -1.06 -4.70 10.10
N GLY A 46 -1.50 -5.96 10.25
CA GLY A 46 -0.78 -6.95 11.05
C GLY A 46 -0.45 -6.36 12.42
N GLU A 47 0.82 -6.43 12.83
CA GLU A 47 1.28 -5.84 14.10
C GLU A 47 1.53 -4.31 14.05
N GLY A 48 1.29 -3.63 12.92
CA GLY A 48 1.29 -2.16 12.83
C GLY A 48 2.60 -1.50 12.39
N ALA A 49 3.52 -2.22 11.74
CA ALA A 49 4.84 -1.71 11.37
C ALA A 49 4.79 -0.42 10.52
N LEU A 50 3.83 -0.31 9.60
CA LEU A 50 3.64 0.90 8.78
C LEU A 50 3.13 2.08 9.64
N LEU A 51 2.14 1.85 10.49
CA LEU A 51 1.57 2.89 11.34
C LEU A 51 2.55 3.42 12.40
N GLU A 52 3.48 2.56 12.87
CA GLU A 52 4.58 2.96 13.76
C GLU A 52 5.58 3.90 13.09
N ALA A 53 5.78 3.81 11.77
CA ALA A 53 6.66 4.70 11.03
C ALA A 53 6.07 6.10 10.81
N LEU A 54 4.74 6.23 10.88
CA LEU A 54 4.07 7.53 10.79
C LEU A 54 4.32 8.37 12.05
N PRO A 55 4.36 9.72 11.95
CA PRO A 55 4.49 10.61 13.10
C PRO A 55 3.42 10.35 14.17
N ALA A 56 3.72 10.58 15.44
CA ALA A 56 2.78 10.28 16.52
C ALA A 56 1.51 11.15 16.51
N HIS A 57 1.58 12.36 15.94
CA HIS A 57 0.48 13.34 15.94
C HIS A 57 -0.55 13.13 14.83
N VAL A 58 -0.27 12.30 13.82
CA VAL A 58 -1.26 12.03 12.77
C VAL A 58 -2.27 11.00 13.26
N GLU A 59 -3.49 11.12 12.78
CA GLU A 59 -4.59 10.23 13.14
C GLU A 59 -4.48 8.91 12.35
N LYS A 60 -4.56 7.78 13.07
CA LYS A 60 -4.25 6.45 12.53
C LYS A 60 -5.31 5.42 12.91
N TYR A 61 -5.71 4.63 11.94
CA TYR A 61 -6.64 3.53 12.11
C TYR A 61 -6.07 2.25 11.52
N ALA A 62 -6.42 1.11 12.11
CA ALA A 62 -5.98 -0.19 11.62
C ALA A 62 -7.13 -1.20 11.59
N THR A 63 -7.11 -2.07 10.60
CA THR A 63 -7.76 -3.37 10.69
C THR A 63 -6.81 -4.49 10.36
N THR A 64 -7.16 -5.67 10.84
CA THR A 64 -6.48 -6.92 10.51
C THR A 64 -7.48 -8.06 10.68
N LEU A 65 -7.22 -9.19 10.03
CA LEU A 65 -8.05 -10.40 10.18
C LEU A 65 -7.85 -11.06 11.54
N GLU A 66 -6.64 -10.96 12.09
CA GLU A 66 -6.21 -11.72 13.27
C GLU A 66 -6.50 -10.95 14.57
N PRO A 67 -7.33 -11.48 15.48
CA PRO A 67 -7.61 -10.82 16.76
C PRO A 67 -6.36 -10.54 17.60
N ASP A 68 -5.37 -11.44 17.59
CA ASP A 68 -4.10 -11.25 18.31
C ASP A 68 -3.35 -9.99 17.83
N ASP A 69 -3.39 -9.72 16.53
CA ASP A 69 -2.75 -8.53 15.95
C ASP A 69 -3.48 -7.24 16.38
N VAL A 70 -4.82 -7.31 16.52
CA VAL A 70 -5.63 -6.21 17.07
C VAL A 70 -5.21 -5.89 18.51
N ASP A 71 -4.99 -6.92 19.33
CA ASP A 71 -4.55 -6.72 20.71
C ASP A 71 -3.16 -6.09 20.79
N ILE A 72 -2.22 -6.51 19.91
CA ILE A 72 -0.90 -5.88 19.78
C ILE A 72 -1.01 -4.41 19.35
N LEU A 73 -1.84 -4.12 18.34
CA LEU A 73 -2.07 -2.75 17.87
C LEU A 73 -2.64 -1.84 18.96
N ARG A 74 -3.62 -2.34 19.73
CA ARG A 74 -4.22 -1.62 20.84
C ARG A 74 -3.23 -1.40 21.98
N ALA A 75 -2.38 -2.38 22.29
CA ALA A 75 -1.31 -2.22 23.26
C ALA A 75 -0.27 -1.16 22.86
N LYS A 76 -0.09 -0.94 21.54
CA LYS A 76 0.72 0.16 20.98
C LYS A 76 -0.02 1.51 20.94
N GLY A 77 -1.29 1.55 21.30
CA GLY A 77 -2.12 2.77 21.34
C GLY A 77 -2.85 3.09 20.04
N PHE A 78 -2.92 2.17 19.07
CA PHE A 78 -3.69 2.38 17.84
C PHE A 78 -5.17 2.05 18.02
N THR A 79 -6.04 2.81 17.33
CA THR A 79 -7.44 2.44 17.16
C THR A 79 -7.54 1.32 16.14
N ALA A 80 -7.81 0.09 16.61
CA ALA A 80 -7.84 -1.10 15.78
C ALA A 80 -9.01 -2.05 16.09
N TRP A 81 -9.49 -2.77 15.08
CA TRP A 81 -10.53 -3.79 15.19
C TRP A 81 -10.33 -4.92 14.17
N PRO A 82 -10.88 -6.12 14.44
CA PRO A 82 -10.84 -7.21 13.48
C PRO A 82 -11.78 -6.90 12.31
N PHE A 83 -11.28 -6.99 11.09
CA PHE A 83 -12.08 -6.78 9.88
C PHE A 83 -11.46 -7.48 8.67
N ASP A 84 -12.28 -8.21 7.91
CA ASP A 84 -11.89 -8.71 6.61
C ASP A 84 -12.03 -7.60 5.58
N PHE A 85 -10.92 -7.00 5.18
CA PHE A 85 -10.96 -5.91 4.22
C PHE A 85 -11.50 -6.34 2.86
N LEU A 86 -11.44 -7.60 2.43
CA LEU A 86 -11.96 -7.99 1.11
C LEU A 86 -13.41 -8.48 1.15
N HIS A 87 -13.86 -9.05 2.26
CA HIS A 87 -15.18 -9.68 2.36
C HIS A 87 -16.13 -9.02 3.37
N GLY A 88 -15.60 -8.22 4.29
CA GLY A 88 -16.40 -7.57 5.33
C GLY A 88 -17.40 -6.58 4.75
N ASP A 89 -18.44 -6.24 5.52
CA ASP A 89 -19.36 -5.17 5.19
C ASP A 89 -18.75 -3.80 5.56
N THR A 90 -18.70 -2.86 4.61
CA THR A 90 -18.19 -1.51 4.85
C THR A 90 -18.96 -0.75 5.94
N ASP A 91 -20.23 -1.10 6.19
CA ASP A 91 -21.03 -0.48 7.24
C ASP A 91 -20.49 -0.79 8.66
N HIS A 92 -19.64 -1.82 8.79
CA HIS A 92 -18.95 -2.15 10.03
C HIS A 92 -17.61 -1.42 10.19
N LEU A 93 -17.17 -0.64 9.19
CA LEU A 93 -16.02 0.25 9.34
C LEU A 93 -16.44 1.56 10.03
N PRO A 94 -15.55 2.18 10.83
CA PRO A 94 -15.92 3.39 11.55
C PRO A 94 -16.21 4.54 10.59
N LYS A 95 -17.28 5.27 10.89
CA LYS A 95 -17.75 6.43 10.13
C LYS A 95 -16.66 7.47 9.84
N VAL A 96 -15.70 7.62 10.75
CA VAL A 96 -14.58 8.56 10.61
C VAL A 96 -13.78 8.35 9.32
N LEU A 97 -13.66 7.10 8.82
CA LEU A 97 -12.97 6.81 7.57
C LEU A 97 -13.75 7.37 6.37
N PHE A 98 -15.07 7.21 6.36
CA PHE A 98 -15.94 7.76 5.31
C PHE A 98 -16.02 9.29 5.39
N ASP A 99 -16.07 9.85 6.60
CA ASP A 99 -16.02 11.31 6.78
C ASP A 99 -14.69 11.87 6.31
N ALA A 100 -13.58 11.17 6.56
CA ALA A 100 -12.26 11.52 6.04
C ALA A 100 -12.21 11.49 4.51
N ALA A 101 -12.79 10.46 3.89
CA ALA A 101 -12.89 10.34 2.45
C ALA A 101 -13.72 11.49 1.85
N GLN A 102 -14.88 11.80 2.43
CA GLN A 102 -15.72 12.92 1.99
C GLN A 102 -15.02 14.28 2.11
N MET A 103 -14.16 14.43 3.12
CA MET A 103 -13.34 15.63 3.34
C MET A 103 -12.06 15.68 2.50
N GLY A 104 -11.76 14.65 1.70
CA GLY A 104 -10.56 14.63 0.87
C GLY A 104 -9.27 14.34 1.64
N ARG A 105 -9.35 13.71 2.82
CA ARG A 105 -8.21 13.52 3.74
C ARG A 105 -7.89 12.06 4.07
N LEU A 106 -8.55 11.07 3.44
CA LEU A 106 -8.28 9.65 3.70
C LEU A 106 -7.12 9.13 2.84
N VAL A 107 -6.10 8.59 3.51
CA VAL A 107 -4.97 7.91 2.90
C VAL A 107 -4.95 6.46 3.35
N ILE A 108 -5.07 5.53 2.40
CA ILE A 108 -4.79 4.12 2.65
C ILE A 108 -3.28 3.94 2.66
N PHE A 109 -2.70 3.46 3.75
CA PHE A 109 -1.26 3.17 3.86
C PHE A 109 -1.07 1.73 4.32
N THR A 110 -0.69 0.83 3.41
CA THR A 110 -0.82 -0.61 3.67
C THR A 110 0.20 -1.49 2.98
N ASN A 111 0.37 -2.71 3.49
CA ASN A 111 1.08 -3.81 2.83
C ASN A 111 0.15 -5.02 2.80
N PRO A 112 -0.70 -5.16 1.76
CA PRO A 112 -1.67 -6.24 1.69
C PRO A 112 -0.99 -7.61 1.59
N PRO A 113 -1.68 -8.70 1.97
CA PRO A 113 -1.13 -10.04 1.86
C PRO A 113 -0.85 -10.40 0.39
N PHE A 114 0.30 -11.05 0.13
CA PHE A 114 0.72 -11.43 -1.23
C PHE A 114 0.10 -12.77 -1.66
N VAL A 115 -1.23 -12.82 -1.68
CA VAL A 115 -2.00 -14.05 -1.88
C VAL A 115 -2.97 -13.95 -3.06
N THR A 116 -3.41 -15.13 -3.49
CA THR A 116 -4.50 -15.30 -4.45
C THR A 116 -5.81 -15.48 -3.70
N VAL A 117 -6.80 -14.65 -4.02
CA VAL A 117 -8.14 -14.69 -3.46
C VAL A 117 -8.98 -15.71 -4.22
N THR A 118 -9.63 -16.63 -3.52
CA THR A 118 -10.35 -17.77 -4.12
C THR A 118 -11.85 -17.56 -4.28
N ASN A 119 -12.45 -16.64 -3.53
CA ASN A 119 -13.89 -16.32 -3.54
C ASN A 119 -14.11 -14.82 -3.27
N GLY A 120 -15.36 -14.37 -3.26
CA GLY A 120 -15.73 -13.01 -2.87
C GLY A 120 -16.25 -12.15 -4.03
N LEU A 121 -17.17 -11.24 -3.70
CA LEU A 121 -17.89 -10.42 -4.68
C LEU A 121 -16.97 -9.51 -5.48
N LEU A 122 -15.93 -8.92 -4.85
CA LEU A 122 -14.96 -8.07 -5.55
C LEU A 122 -14.17 -8.85 -6.60
N ARG A 123 -13.76 -10.09 -6.28
CA ARG A 123 -13.07 -10.97 -7.23
C ARG A 123 -13.94 -11.22 -8.46
N GLU A 124 -15.23 -11.49 -8.25
CA GLU A 124 -16.19 -11.74 -9.32
C GLU A 124 -16.45 -10.50 -10.17
N ALA A 125 -16.62 -9.32 -9.54
CA ALA A 125 -16.86 -8.07 -10.23
C ALA A 125 -15.67 -7.63 -11.11
N TYR A 126 -14.45 -7.70 -10.58
CA TYR A 126 -13.25 -7.25 -11.28
C TYR A 126 -12.54 -8.35 -12.05
N CYS A 127 -13.01 -9.60 -11.99
CA CYS A 127 -12.43 -10.75 -12.66
C CYS A 127 -10.93 -10.94 -12.35
N THR A 128 -10.51 -10.61 -11.13
CA THR A 128 -9.13 -10.76 -10.67
C THR A 128 -9.08 -11.46 -9.33
N ASN A 129 -8.12 -12.37 -9.17
CA ASN A 129 -7.84 -13.06 -7.92
C ASN A 129 -6.62 -12.47 -7.19
N ASN A 130 -6.05 -11.37 -7.69
CA ASN A 130 -4.91 -10.72 -7.05
C ASN A 130 -5.39 -9.85 -5.87
N ALA A 131 -5.00 -10.22 -4.65
CA ALA A 131 -5.41 -9.49 -3.45
C ALA A 131 -5.04 -8.00 -3.51
N ALA A 132 -3.81 -7.64 -3.91
CA ALA A 132 -3.38 -6.25 -3.97
C ALA A 132 -4.24 -5.41 -4.94
N ALA A 133 -4.62 -5.96 -6.09
CA ALA A 133 -5.55 -5.30 -7.02
C ALA A 133 -6.92 -5.06 -6.37
N LEU A 134 -7.48 -6.06 -5.68
CA LEU A 134 -8.78 -5.95 -5.00
C LEU A 134 -8.74 -4.95 -3.83
N PHE A 135 -7.62 -4.85 -3.12
CA PHE A 135 -7.41 -3.83 -2.11
C PHE A 135 -7.48 -2.42 -2.70
N VAL A 136 -6.86 -2.20 -3.87
CA VAL A 136 -6.91 -0.91 -4.58
C VAL A 136 -8.34 -0.57 -5.00
N TYR A 137 -9.07 -1.50 -5.64
CA TYR A 137 -10.47 -1.26 -6.01
C TYR A 137 -11.31 -0.89 -4.80
N ARG A 138 -11.18 -1.65 -3.71
CA ARG A 138 -11.99 -1.42 -2.51
C ARG A 138 -11.65 -0.11 -1.80
N ALA A 139 -10.38 0.28 -1.79
CA ALA A 139 -9.95 1.57 -1.26
C ALA A 139 -10.66 2.73 -1.98
N PHE A 140 -10.69 2.70 -3.32
CA PHE A 140 -11.25 3.79 -4.10
C PHE A 140 -12.77 3.74 -4.20
N GLU A 141 -13.36 2.58 -4.49
CA GLU A 141 -14.82 2.48 -4.65
C GLU A 141 -15.57 2.27 -3.33
N GLY A 142 -15.05 1.40 -2.47
CA GLY A 142 -15.72 1.03 -1.23
C GLY A 142 -15.60 2.09 -0.14
N LEU A 143 -14.45 2.79 -0.09
CA LEU A 143 -14.20 3.83 0.91
C LEU A 143 -14.20 5.25 0.36
N GLY A 144 -14.03 5.42 -0.96
CA GLY A 144 -13.85 6.76 -1.53
C GLY A 144 -12.51 7.40 -1.16
N ALA A 145 -11.46 6.61 -0.91
CA ALA A 145 -10.15 7.15 -0.51
C ALA A 145 -9.56 8.07 -1.58
N GLN A 146 -8.78 9.06 -1.17
CA GLN A 146 -8.10 9.97 -2.11
C GLN A 146 -6.78 9.39 -2.58
N VAL A 147 -6.09 8.71 -1.66
CA VAL A 147 -4.76 8.18 -1.91
C VAL A 147 -4.70 6.73 -1.46
N TYR A 148 -4.15 5.89 -2.33
CA TYR A 148 -3.75 4.54 -1.97
C TYR A 148 -2.23 4.44 -2.04
N ALA A 149 -1.60 4.19 -0.90
CA ALA A 149 -0.16 4.07 -0.77
C ALA A 149 0.17 2.66 -0.26
N GLY A 150 0.59 1.78 -1.15
CA GLY A 150 0.66 0.36 -0.84
C GLY A 150 1.92 -0.33 -1.34
N PHE A 151 2.28 -1.41 -0.67
CA PHE A 151 3.24 -2.37 -1.20
C PHE A 151 2.55 -3.43 -2.05
N ASN A 152 3.15 -3.81 -3.17
CA ASN A 152 2.66 -4.87 -4.06
C ASN A 152 3.80 -5.51 -4.85
N LYS A 153 3.59 -6.74 -5.34
CA LYS A 153 4.47 -7.30 -6.37
C LYS A 153 4.45 -6.41 -7.60
N ALA A 154 5.59 -6.18 -8.24
CA ALA A 154 5.65 -5.38 -9.49
C ALA A 154 4.72 -5.94 -10.59
N ASP A 155 4.37 -7.22 -10.53
CA ASP A 155 3.36 -7.89 -11.35
C ASP A 155 2.04 -7.13 -11.47
N LEU A 156 1.63 -6.39 -10.43
CA LEU A 156 0.42 -5.55 -10.47
C LEU A 156 0.41 -4.66 -11.72
N TRP A 157 1.58 -4.19 -12.12
CA TRP A 157 1.76 -3.28 -13.24
C TRP A 157 2.38 -3.90 -14.49
N MET A 158 2.88 -5.13 -14.41
CA MET A 158 3.61 -5.78 -15.51
C MET A 158 2.93 -7.04 -16.03
N ALA A 159 2.21 -7.77 -15.19
CA ALA A 159 1.68 -9.08 -15.55
C ALA A 159 0.56 -8.95 -16.61
N PRO A 160 0.59 -9.72 -17.71
CA PRO A 160 -0.45 -9.67 -18.74
C PRO A 160 -1.86 -9.91 -18.19
N MET A 161 -2.00 -10.83 -17.23
CA MET A 161 -3.29 -11.17 -16.61
C MET A 161 -3.91 -10.03 -15.78
N LEU A 162 -3.14 -9.00 -15.44
CA LEU A 162 -3.62 -7.78 -14.77
C LEU A 162 -3.84 -6.62 -15.74
N GLY A 163 -3.96 -6.91 -17.04
CA GLY A 163 -4.25 -5.92 -18.07
C GLY A 163 -5.57 -5.20 -17.86
N ARG A 164 -6.62 -5.90 -17.39
CA ARG A 164 -7.90 -5.28 -17.05
C ARG A 164 -7.73 -4.27 -15.92
N PHE A 165 -7.15 -4.70 -14.79
CA PHE A 165 -6.85 -3.81 -13.66
C PHE A 165 -6.15 -2.53 -14.10
N ARG A 166 -5.08 -2.64 -14.91
CA ARG A 166 -4.38 -1.46 -15.44
C ARG A 166 -5.24 -0.60 -16.34
N GLY A 167 -6.07 -1.21 -17.19
CA GLY A 167 -7.04 -0.52 -18.02
C GLY A 167 -7.99 0.32 -17.17
N ASP A 168 -8.60 -0.29 -16.16
CA ASP A 168 -9.53 0.38 -15.26
C ASP A 168 -8.82 1.53 -14.51
N MET A 169 -7.62 1.28 -13.95
CA MET A 169 -6.82 2.31 -13.26
C MET A 169 -6.56 3.54 -14.15
N VAL A 170 -6.28 3.34 -15.43
CA VAL A 170 -5.97 4.46 -16.36
C VAL A 170 -7.24 5.13 -16.89
N VAL A 171 -8.22 4.34 -17.31
CA VAL A 171 -9.36 4.82 -18.11
C VAL A 171 -10.55 5.19 -17.23
N ASP A 172 -10.86 4.35 -16.24
CA ASP A 172 -12.08 4.52 -15.43
C ASP A 172 -11.82 5.38 -14.20
N TYR A 173 -10.67 5.20 -13.54
CA TYR A 173 -10.33 5.96 -12.33
C TYR A 173 -9.34 7.10 -12.58
N CYS A 174 -8.78 7.21 -13.78
CA CYS A 174 -7.80 8.24 -14.13
C CYS A 174 -6.66 8.34 -13.09
N MET A 175 -6.04 7.22 -12.75
CA MET A 175 -5.02 7.13 -11.70
C MET A 175 -3.64 7.58 -12.19
N GLU A 176 -2.97 8.34 -11.35
CA GLU A 176 -1.55 8.65 -11.44
C GLU A 176 -0.75 7.94 -10.36
N ILE A 177 0.55 7.75 -10.64
CA ILE A 177 1.52 7.20 -9.70
C ILE A 177 2.55 8.26 -9.34
N PRO A 178 2.22 9.28 -8.55
CA PRO A 178 3.09 10.44 -8.30
C PRO A 178 4.47 10.07 -7.76
N ALA A 179 4.59 8.99 -6.99
CA ALA A 179 5.87 8.48 -6.52
C ALA A 179 5.81 6.97 -6.26
N ALA A 180 6.94 6.30 -6.47
CA ALA A 180 7.09 4.88 -6.16
C ALA A 180 8.57 4.53 -5.89
N PHE A 181 8.82 3.43 -5.21
CA PHE A 181 10.15 2.80 -5.15
C PHE A 181 10.03 1.29 -5.17
N ALA A 182 11.12 0.62 -5.54
CA ALA A 182 11.20 -0.83 -5.49
C ALA A 182 12.20 -1.28 -4.41
N THR A 183 11.91 -2.43 -3.82
CA THR A 183 12.77 -3.12 -2.87
C THR A 183 12.90 -4.57 -3.31
N PRO A 184 14.06 -5.20 -3.11
CA PRO A 184 14.19 -6.63 -3.32
C PRO A 184 13.53 -7.42 -2.18
N SER A 185 12.68 -8.38 -2.54
CA SER A 185 11.95 -9.22 -1.56
C SER A 185 12.86 -10.03 -0.64
N TYR A 186 14.10 -10.35 -1.02
CA TYR A 186 15.02 -11.09 -0.14
C TYR A 186 15.46 -10.29 1.10
N MET A 187 15.27 -8.96 1.10
CA MET A 187 15.50 -8.11 2.27
C MET A 187 14.31 -8.08 3.25
N TRP A 188 13.23 -8.81 2.95
CA TRP A 188 12.02 -8.84 3.76
C TRP A 188 11.93 -10.16 4.55
N PRO A 189 11.92 -10.11 5.89
CA PRO A 189 11.84 -11.30 6.72
C PRO A 189 10.59 -12.14 6.39
N GLY A 190 10.83 -13.41 6.05
CA GLY A 190 9.77 -14.39 5.78
C GLY A 190 9.30 -14.47 4.33
N LEU A 191 9.70 -13.56 3.44
CA LEU A 191 9.43 -13.71 2.01
C LEU A 191 10.35 -14.77 1.39
N LYS A 192 9.78 -15.64 0.55
CA LYS A 192 10.52 -16.60 -0.26
C LYS A 192 10.62 -16.11 -1.71
N GLY A 193 11.77 -16.36 -2.33
CA GLY A 193 12.05 -15.99 -3.72
C GLY A 193 12.72 -14.63 -3.87
N GLN A 194 13.08 -14.31 -5.10
CA GLN A 194 13.70 -13.04 -5.48
C GLN A 194 12.84 -12.41 -6.57
N TRP A 195 12.16 -11.33 -6.19
CA TRP A 195 11.28 -10.58 -7.05
C TRP A 195 11.14 -9.14 -6.53
N PRO A 196 10.91 -8.15 -7.41
CA PRO A 196 10.78 -6.75 -7.01
C PRO A 196 9.43 -6.51 -6.31
N LEU A 197 9.51 -5.99 -5.09
CA LEU A 197 8.37 -5.48 -4.35
C LEU A 197 8.34 -3.95 -4.51
N LEU A 198 7.21 -3.42 -4.96
CA LEU A 198 7.02 -2.01 -5.23
C LEU A 198 6.20 -1.37 -4.12
N PHE A 199 6.63 -0.22 -3.62
CA PHE A 199 5.74 0.74 -2.96
C PHE A 199 5.30 1.77 -3.99
N ASN A 200 4.01 2.00 -4.14
CA ASN A 200 3.45 3.06 -4.98
C ASN A 200 2.45 3.91 -4.22
N ILE A 201 2.37 5.17 -4.62
CA ILE A 201 1.29 6.07 -4.25
C ILE A 201 0.41 6.22 -5.49
N LEU A 202 -0.88 5.95 -5.36
CA LEU A 202 -1.90 6.06 -6.39
C LEU A 202 -2.88 7.16 -6.02
N THR A 203 -3.25 7.99 -7.00
CA THR A 203 -4.20 9.08 -6.82
C THR A 203 -5.01 9.34 -8.09
N PRO A 204 -6.33 9.58 -8.02
CA PRO A 204 -7.09 10.07 -9.18
C PRO A 204 -6.62 11.46 -9.60
N ILE A 205 -6.54 11.75 -10.90
CA ILE A 205 -6.17 13.08 -11.45
C ILE A 205 -7.11 14.19 -10.94
N TYR A 206 -8.38 13.88 -10.72
CA TYR A 206 -9.39 14.84 -10.25
C TYR A 206 -9.50 14.95 -8.73
N SER A 207 -8.61 14.30 -7.98
CA SER A 207 -8.64 14.39 -6.52
C SER A 207 -8.32 15.83 -6.09
N ASN A 208 -9.37 16.54 -5.65
CA ASN A 208 -9.24 17.85 -5.01
C ASN A 208 -8.69 17.68 -3.59
N ILE A 209 -7.45 17.22 -3.44
CA ILE A 209 -6.74 17.38 -2.17
C ILE A 209 -6.49 18.89 -2.01
N GLN A 210 -6.99 19.50 -0.93
CA GLN A 210 -6.72 20.92 -0.66
C GLN A 210 -5.20 21.17 -0.72
N GLY A 211 -4.77 22.10 -1.58
CA GLY A 211 -3.37 22.50 -1.74
C GLY A 211 -2.72 22.14 -3.07
N GLY A 212 -3.31 21.26 -3.88
CA GLY A 212 -2.70 20.80 -5.14
C GLY A 212 -1.41 20.01 -4.91
N PHE A 213 -1.14 19.02 -5.75
CA PHE A 213 0.10 18.25 -5.66
C PHE A 213 1.30 19.17 -5.85
N ARG A 214 2.28 19.11 -4.94
CA ARG A 214 3.63 19.56 -5.30
C ARG A 214 4.20 18.50 -6.22
N ARG A 215 4.48 18.88 -7.47
CA ARG A 215 5.40 18.11 -8.31
C ARG A 215 6.69 17.97 -7.52
N TYR A 216 7.07 16.77 -7.12
CA TYR A 216 8.33 16.53 -6.43
C TYR A 216 9.44 17.11 -7.30
N LYS A 217 10.07 18.18 -6.82
CA LYS A 217 11.31 18.67 -7.40
C LYS A 217 12.39 17.82 -6.76
N GLY A 218 12.85 16.81 -7.49
CA GLY A 218 13.97 16.00 -7.07
C GLY A 218 15.20 16.88 -6.88
N GLU A 219 15.47 17.25 -5.64
CA GLU A 219 16.82 17.63 -5.22
C GLU A 219 17.51 16.33 -4.82
N ALA A 220 18.37 15.82 -5.71
CA ALA A 220 19.51 14.92 -5.53
C ALA A 220 19.46 13.78 -4.48
N ASP A 221 18.30 13.44 -3.95
CA ASP A 221 18.03 12.25 -3.16
C ASP A 221 17.37 11.24 -4.11
N SER A 222 17.81 9.99 -4.04
CA SER A 222 17.55 8.84 -4.92
C SER A 222 16.07 8.39 -5.02
N VAL A 223 15.17 9.34 -5.22
CA VAL A 223 13.72 9.19 -5.20
C VAL A 223 13.17 9.45 -6.60
N HIS A 224 12.77 8.37 -7.28
CA HIS A 224 12.21 8.44 -8.63
C HIS A 224 10.70 8.70 -8.59
N CYS A 225 10.28 9.82 -9.18
CA CYS A 225 8.87 10.10 -9.49
C CYS A 225 8.52 9.53 -10.85
N PHE A 226 7.34 8.89 -10.96
CA PHE A 226 6.86 8.27 -12.19
C PHE A 226 5.66 9.07 -12.73
N SER A 227 5.62 9.32 -14.04
CA SER A 227 4.46 9.94 -14.68
C SER A 227 3.81 8.94 -15.64
N SER A 228 2.54 8.62 -15.42
CA SER A 228 1.76 7.68 -16.23
C SER A 228 1.47 8.15 -17.66
N HIS A 229 1.66 9.45 -17.95
CA HIS A 229 1.19 10.07 -19.19
C HIS A 229 2.16 10.00 -20.39
N SER A 230 3.38 9.46 -20.23
CA SER A 230 4.38 9.52 -21.31
C SER A 230 5.15 8.22 -21.59
N THR A 231 4.78 7.07 -21.02
CA THR A 231 5.39 5.79 -21.46
C THR A 231 4.46 4.60 -21.20
N PRO A 232 4.13 3.78 -22.22
CA PRO A 232 3.51 2.48 -22.01
C PRO A 232 4.59 1.53 -21.49
N GLY A 233 4.71 1.43 -20.17
CA GLY A 233 5.64 0.51 -19.52
C GLY A 233 6.22 1.08 -18.24
N PHE A 234 6.01 0.36 -17.13
CA PHE A 234 6.84 0.50 -15.94
C PHE A 234 8.30 0.22 -16.34
N PHE A 235 9.13 1.25 -16.45
CA PHE A 235 10.58 1.05 -16.43
C PHE A 235 11.02 1.09 -14.98
N ILE A 236 11.39 -0.08 -14.45
CA ILE A 236 12.17 -0.21 -13.21
C ILE A 236 13.60 0.21 -13.57
N PRO A 237 14.13 1.32 -13.03
CA PRO A 237 15.48 1.76 -13.32
C PRO A 237 16.51 0.69 -12.92
N ALA A 238 17.47 0.39 -13.79
CA ALA A 238 18.47 -0.66 -13.57
C ALA A 238 19.36 -0.38 -12.33
N ASP A 239 19.56 0.90 -12.00
CA ASP A 239 20.31 1.38 -10.85
C ASP A 239 19.66 1.06 -9.49
N VAL A 240 18.36 0.75 -9.44
CA VAL A 240 17.73 0.21 -8.22
C VAL A 240 18.35 -1.13 -7.83
N TYR A 241 18.77 -1.94 -8.80
CA TYR A 241 19.52 -3.19 -8.54
C TYR A 241 20.99 -2.92 -8.16
N GLU A 242 21.55 -1.78 -8.58
CA GLU A 242 22.95 -1.41 -8.33
C GLU A 242 23.16 -0.79 -6.94
N GLN A 243 22.13 -0.16 -6.35
CA GLN A 243 22.19 0.45 -5.02
C GLN A 243 22.28 -0.56 -3.85
N TYR A 244 22.09 -1.85 -4.12
CA TYR A 244 22.23 -2.94 -3.14
C TYR A 244 23.06 -4.06 -3.77
N PRO A 245 24.40 -3.91 -3.81
CA PRO A 245 25.27 -4.94 -4.37
C PRO A 245 25.02 -6.24 -3.62
N GLU A 246 24.88 -7.35 -4.37
CA GLU A 246 24.77 -8.69 -3.81
C GLU A 246 25.80 -8.83 -2.69
N THR A 247 25.36 -8.94 -1.43
CA THR A 247 26.26 -9.37 -0.37
C THR A 247 26.72 -10.75 -0.79
N ALA A 248 28.00 -10.79 -1.18
CA ALA A 248 28.68 -11.95 -1.70
C ALA A 248 28.23 -13.21 -0.96
N LYS A 249 27.80 -14.21 -1.73
CA LYS A 249 27.68 -15.58 -1.29
C LYS A 249 28.90 -15.91 -0.42
N THR A 250 28.68 -16.01 0.88
CA THR A 250 29.64 -16.74 1.72
C THR A 250 29.36 -18.21 1.49
N ALA A 251 30.46 -18.91 1.18
CA ALA A 251 30.55 -20.28 0.71
C ALA A 251 29.94 -21.31 1.67
#